data_AF-A0A6J7IBN9-F1
#
_entry.id   AF-A0A6J7IBN9-F1
#
_cell.length_a   1.000
_cell.length_b   1.000
_cell.length_c   1.000
_cell.angle_alpha   90.00
_cell.angle_beta   90.00
_cell.angle_gamma   90.00
#
_symmetry.space_group_name_H-M   'P 1'
#
loop_
_entity.id
_entity.type
_entity.pdbx_description
1 polymer ?
#
loop_
_entity_poly.entity_id
_entity_poly.type
_entity_poly.pdbx_seq_one_letter_code
_entity_poly.pdbx_strand_id
1 'polypeptide(L)'
;MQLIFDRIELADGRRAPLGGSPGGEHALDRFVIGIAPSITASHVFDTAAQAHSWSWSIAADALAGHSLRSVSIVLRVVDGRGPLRMFRHGYQSWSPCDVAVFGVDRDPSLAEGSLELVRGVHQADQRVVTDRDELRSEWLTLLIDDTGSPVLVGFDGGTRHDGTFRLRNGATGPELWCEAFLGDAVLAAGEERHLHDLLIASGAPAEDLLAGWAIHAGQVGRARVDAPYQVGWCSWYHYFHDVTEADLDHNLALADSWPFDVFQLDDGYQSAIGDWLITNEKFPSDIGSIADRIAAAGRTPGIWIAPFLAAPDSQIATKHPEWLATFPDGSPLITMFNPPWGGGMGGFMHGLDTTHPEVIEHLEGLARTLVNVGFDYLKLDFTFSPAYDGVWHDSSQTPAQRVRSGYDAIRRGAGDAFLLGCGSPQSNVVGVVDGNRIGPDVAPSWPIEAKTEPLAGYRGSQPSTRNAWFNTAARSFMHRRLWLNDPDCLMLRNAETELTAEQMRTWALAVGVSGGMALVSDDLALVDARGRALLDEAIELGRAADEAARSGEVPTSPDLLAGSAPTALSSQSFTLTVNAESGGSRSD
;
A
#
# COMPACT_ATOMS: atom_id res chain seq x y z
N MET A 1 -19.66 19.91 5.14
CA MET A 1 -20.28 18.78 4.42
C MET A 1 -21.64 18.49 5.03
N GLN A 2 -22.63 18.12 4.21
CA GLN A 2 -23.97 17.75 4.68
C GLN A 2 -24.25 16.29 4.30
N LEU A 3 -24.65 15.46 5.26
CA LEU A 3 -25.11 14.10 4.97
C LEU A 3 -26.38 14.14 4.12
N ILE A 4 -26.41 13.41 3.00
CA ILE A 4 -27.56 13.39 2.09
C ILE A 4 -28.39 12.13 2.32
N PHE A 5 -27.86 10.94 2.01
CA PHE A 5 -28.49 9.61 2.18
C PHE A 5 -27.46 8.50 1.92
N ASP A 6 -27.78 7.26 2.32
CA ASP A 6 -26.93 6.08 2.13
C ASP A 6 -27.37 5.27 0.89
N ARG A 7 -26.44 4.55 0.22
CA ARG A 7 -26.75 3.69 -0.93
C ARG A 7 -26.09 2.31 -0.83
N ILE A 8 -26.76 1.29 -1.33
CA ILE A 8 -26.21 -0.06 -1.55
C ILE A 8 -26.04 -0.32 -3.04
N GLU A 9 -24.92 -0.93 -3.42
CA GLU A 9 -24.68 -1.49 -4.74
C GLU A 9 -24.53 -3.02 -4.66
N LEU A 10 -25.37 -3.73 -5.41
CA LEU A 10 -25.29 -5.17 -5.59
C LEU A 10 -24.27 -5.53 -6.69
N ALA A 11 -23.75 -6.77 -6.68
CA ALA A 11 -22.79 -7.25 -7.67
C ALA A 11 -23.23 -7.08 -9.13
N ASP A 12 -24.54 -7.14 -9.41
CA ASP A 12 -25.11 -6.95 -10.74
C ASP A 12 -25.30 -5.47 -11.14
N GLY A 13 -24.77 -4.53 -10.35
CA GLY A 13 -24.81 -3.09 -10.60
C GLY A 13 -26.15 -2.44 -10.25
N ARG A 14 -27.14 -3.18 -9.73
CA ARG A 14 -28.36 -2.58 -9.20
C ARG A 14 -28.03 -1.74 -7.97
N ARG A 15 -28.61 -0.55 -7.92
CA ARG A 15 -28.47 0.40 -6.80
C ARG A 15 -29.82 0.64 -6.15
N ALA A 16 -29.84 0.73 -4.83
CA ALA A 16 -31.04 1.02 -4.06
C ALA A 16 -30.81 2.17 -3.06
N PRO A 17 -31.77 3.12 -2.93
CA PRO A 17 -31.75 4.08 -1.84
C PRO A 17 -32.08 3.39 -0.51
N LEU A 18 -31.35 3.75 0.55
CA LEU A 18 -31.63 3.29 1.90
C LEU A 18 -32.71 4.16 2.55
N GLY A 19 -33.97 3.82 2.29
CA GLY A 19 -35.12 4.44 2.94
C GLY A 19 -36.15 5.04 1.98
N GLY A 20 -37.15 4.24 1.61
CA GLY A 20 -38.44 4.69 1.07
C GLY A 20 -39.56 4.13 1.94
N SER A 21 -40.64 4.89 2.15
CA SER A 21 -41.84 4.42 2.88
C SER A 21 -42.33 3.07 2.32
N PRO A 22 -42.99 2.20 3.12
CA PRO A 22 -43.29 0.79 2.77
C PRO A 22 -44.31 0.54 1.62
N GLY A 23 -44.47 1.48 0.69
CA GLY A 23 -45.57 1.51 -0.29
C GLY A 23 -45.20 1.20 -1.74
N GLY A 24 -43.96 0.82 -2.06
CA GLY A 24 -43.53 0.44 -3.41
C GLY A 24 -43.21 -1.06 -3.53
N GLU A 25 -43.69 -1.72 -4.59
CA GLU A 25 -43.45 -3.15 -4.89
C GLU A 25 -42.01 -3.46 -5.38
N HIS A 26 -40.99 -2.71 -4.94
CA HIS A 26 -39.59 -3.03 -5.25
C HIS A 26 -38.93 -3.75 -4.08
N ALA A 27 -38.47 -4.98 -4.31
CA ALA A 27 -37.80 -5.83 -3.30
C ALA A 27 -36.54 -5.19 -2.68
N LEU A 28 -36.00 -4.15 -3.31
CA LEU A 28 -34.82 -3.40 -2.87
C LEU A 28 -35.13 -2.29 -1.83
N ASP A 29 -36.40 -1.98 -1.54
CA ASP A 29 -36.77 -0.89 -0.61
C ASP A 29 -36.73 -1.32 0.89
N ARG A 30 -36.24 -2.52 1.22
CA ARG A 30 -36.30 -3.14 2.56
C ARG A 30 -34.95 -3.35 3.26
N PHE A 31 -33.91 -2.66 2.84
CA PHE A 31 -32.59 -2.81 3.46
C PHE A 31 -32.50 -2.03 4.79
N VAL A 32 -32.07 -2.70 5.85
CA VAL A 32 -31.82 -2.08 7.16
C VAL A 32 -30.32 -1.94 7.34
N ILE A 33 -29.84 -0.69 7.25
CA ILE A 33 -28.51 -0.32 7.76
C ILE A 33 -28.71 0.33 9.11
N GLY A 34 -28.05 -0.21 10.13
CA GLY A 34 -27.94 0.46 11.41
C GLY A 34 -26.85 1.52 11.29
N ILE A 35 -27.23 2.79 11.21
CA ILE A 35 -26.28 3.92 11.35
C ILE A 35 -26.56 4.60 12.66
N ALA A 36 -25.56 4.63 13.53
CA ALA A 36 -25.63 5.36 14.78
C ALA A 36 -24.55 6.45 14.75
N PRO A 37 -24.93 7.74 14.57
CA PRO A 37 -23.98 8.82 14.77
C PRO A 37 -23.59 8.85 16.24
N SER A 38 -22.31 8.67 16.53
CA SER A 38 -21.76 8.93 17.86
C SER A 38 -20.97 10.22 17.80
N ILE A 39 -21.36 11.21 18.62
CA ILE A 39 -20.46 12.33 18.91
C ILE A 39 -19.53 11.83 20.01
N THR A 40 -18.47 11.14 19.62
CA THR A 40 -17.31 11.00 20.49
C THR A 40 -16.62 12.35 20.53
N ALA A 41 -17.02 13.20 21.48
CA ALA A 41 -16.15 14.25 22.00
C ALA A 41 -15.04 13.62 22.85
N SER A 42 -14.38 12.60 22.32
CA SER A 42 -13.04 12.23 22.77
C SER A 42 -12.09 13.11 21.98
N HIS A 43 -11.00 13.52 22.61
CA HIS A 43 -9.84 14.08 21.91
C HIS A 43 -9.27 13.00 20.95
N VAL A 44 -9.97 12.70 19.85
CA VAL A 44 -9.55 11.72 18.82
C VAL A 44 -8.27 12.21 18.16
N PHE A 45 -8.13 13.53 18.09
CA PHE A 45 -6.90 14.23 17.75
C PHE A 45 -6.48 15.03 18.99
N ASP A 46 -5.20 14.98 19.35
CA ASP A 46 -4.62 15.84 20.40
C ASP A 46 -4.42 17.29 19.90
N THR A 47 -5.26 17.72 18.94
CA THR A 47 -5.20 18.99 18.21
C THR A 47 -6.53 19.72 18.31
N ALA A 48 -6.56 21.00 17.91
CA ALA A 48 -7.77 21.83 17.92
C ALA A 48 -8.84 21.43 16.88
N ALA A 49 -8.66 20.30 16.18
CA ALA A 49 -9.55 19.84 15.13
C ALA A 49 -10.93 19.39 15.66
N GLN A 50 -11.98 19.68 14.90
CA GLN A 50 -13.33 19.15 15.14
C GLN A 50 -13.48 17.83 14.40
N ALA A 51 -13.76 16.76 15.13
CA ALA A 51 -13.89 15.40 14.60
C ALA A 51 -15.29 14.83 14.84
N HIS A 52 -15.80 14.08 13.87
CA HIS A 52 -17.03 13.30 13.96
C HIS A 52 -16.75 11.88 13.47
N SER A 53 -17.36 10.88 14.12
CA SER A 53 -17.31 9.48 13.71
C SER A 53 -18.71 8.92 13.48
N TRP A 54 -18.84 8.07 12.47
CA TRP A 54 -20.04 7.28 12.23
C TRP A 54 -19.72 5.80 12.27
N SER A 55 -20.39 5.10 13.19
CA SER A 55 -20.39 3.65 13.25
C SER A 55 -21.62 3.11 12.55
N TRP A 56 -21.42 2.01 11.81
CA TRP A 56 -22.46 1.47 10.93
C TRP A 56 -22.29 -0.02 10.65
N SER A 57 -23.42 -0.70 10.42
CA SER A 57 -23.49 -2.13 10.11
C SER A 57 -24.58 -2.44 9.08
N ILE A 58 -24.41 -3.57 8.39
CA ILE A 58 -25.36 -4.10 7.41
C ILE A 58 -25.98 -5.38 7.97
N ALA A 59 -27.30 -5.48 8.02
CA ALA A 59 -28.02 -6.69 8.41
C ALA A 59 -28.51 -7.48 7.18
N ALA A 60 -28.31 -8.80 7.21
CA ALA A 60 -28.56 -9.68 6.08
C ALA A 60 -30.03 -10.10 5.90
N ASP A 61 -30.95 -9.82 6.82
CA ASP A 61 -32.33 -10.34 6.73
C ASP A 61 -33.06 -9.95 5.43
N ALA A 62 -32.68 -8.83 4.81
CA ALA A 62 -33.15 -8.41 3.49
C ALA A 62 -32.15 -8.67 2.33
N LEU A 63 -30.91 -9.10 2.64
CA LEU A 63 -29.78 -9.26 1.72
C LEU A 63 -29.25 -10.70 1.64
N ALA A 64 -29.84 -11.63 2.37
CA ALA A 64 -29.36 -13.00 2.50
C ALA A 64 -29.25 -13.68 1.13
N GLY A 65 -28.06 -14.21 0.82
CA GLY A 65 -27.79 -14.87 -0.45
C GLY A 65 -27.58 -13.94 -1.64
N HIS A 66 -27.55 -12.63 -1.44
CA HIS A 66 -27.10 -11.66 -2.44
C HIS A 66 -25.62 -11.31 -2.25
N SER A 67 -24.89 -11.16 -3.37
CA SER A 67 -23.54 -10.61 -3.39
C SER A 67 -23.59 -9.09 -3.30
N LEU A 68 -22.88 -8.54 -2.32
CA LEU A 68 -22.76 -7.11 -2.11
C LEU A 68 -21.43 -6.59 -2.65
N ARG A 69 -21.50 -5.59 -3.53
CA ARG A 69 -20.27 -4.97 -4.06
C ARG A 69 -19.77 -3.87 -3.15
N SER A 70 -20.65 -2.96 -2.74
CA SER A 70 -20.31 -1.88 -1.84
C SER A 70 -21.52 -1.30 -1.12
N VAL A 71 -21.24 -0.60 -0.03
CA VAL A 71 -22.20 0.20 0.72
C VAL A 71 -21.60 1.57 0.98
N SER A 72 -22.37 2.64 0.78
CA SER A 72 -21.83 4.00 0.74
C SER A 72 -22.62 4.97 1.63
N ILE A 73 -21.90 5.79 2.39
CA ILE A 73 -22.41 7.03 2.99
C ILE A 73 -22.14 8.16 2.00
N VAL A 74 -23.15 8.98 1.68
CA VAL A 74 -23.01 10.08 0.72
C VAL A 74 -23.06 11.45 1.38
N LEU A 75 -22.00 12.22 1.19
CA LEU A 75 -21.81 13.56 1.73
C LEU A 75 -21.91 14.61 0.60
N ARG A 76 -22.78 15.60 0.78
CA ARG A 76 -22.81 16.81 -0.06
C ARG A 76 -21.67 17.73 0.33
N VAL A 77 -20.98 18.27 -0.67
CA VAL A 77 -20.20 19.49 -0.49
C VAL A 77 -21.17 20.67 -0.57
N VAL A 78 -21.28 21.41 0.54
CA VAL A 78 -22.11 22.60 0.67
C VAL A 78 -21.21 23.82 0.85
N ASP A 79 -21.63 24.96 0.31
CA ASP A 79 -20.94 26.26 0.43
C ASP A 79 -19.47 26.30 -0.06
N GLY A 80 -19.05 25.31 -0.87
CA GLY A 80 -17.71 25.26 -1.44
C GLY A 80 -17.44 26.42 -2.41
N ARG A 81 -16.24 26.99 -2.34
CA ARG A 81 -15.81 28.12 -3.18
C ARG A 81 -14.73 27.71 -4.16
N GLY A 82 -14.97 28.00 -5.44
CA GLY A 82 -14.00 27.69 -6.49
C GLY A 82 -13.89 26.20 -6.79
N PRO A 83 -12.84 25.77 -7.52
CA PRO A 83 -12.64 24.37 -7.82
C PRO A 83 -12.25 23.60 -6.56
N LEU A 84 -12.87 22.43 -6.37
CA LEU A 84 -12.48 21.51 -5.30
C LEU A 84 -11.19 20.80 -5.69
N ARG A 85 -10.23 20.77 -4.77
CA ARG A 85 -9.04 19.93 -4.84
C ARG A 85 -9.21 18.74 -3.89
N MET A 86 -8.80 17.58 -4.35
CA MET A 86 -8.89 16.31 -3.65
C MET A 86 -7.50 15.72 -3.52
N PHE A 87 -7.03 15.52 -2.29
CA PHE A 87 -5.91 14.63 -2.03
C PHE A 87 -6.38 13.19 -2.29
N ARG A 88 -5.75 12.55 -3.26
CA ARG A 88 -5.99 11.15 -3.61
C ARG A 88 -4.91 10.30 -2.97
N HIS A 89 -5.31 9.55 -1.97
CA HIS A 89 -4.50 8.52 -1.37
C HIS A 89 -4.64 7.22 -2.19
N GLY A 90 -3.53 6.65 -2.64
CA GLY A 90 -3.55 5.44 -3.46
C GLY A 90 -3.88 4.17 -2.64
N TYR A 91 -4.39 3.13 -3.32
CA TYR A 91 -4.82 1.85 -2.73
C TYR A 91 -3.73 1.08 -1.97
N GLN A 92 -2.60 0.84 -2.61
CA GLN A 92 -1.51 -0.03 -2.14
C GLN A 92 -0.14 0.66 -2.22
N SER A 93 0.90 0.04 -1.65
CA SER A 93 2.31 0.54 -1.64
C SER A 93 2.74 1.39 -2.84
N TRP A 94 2.60 0.89 -4.07
CA TRP A 94 3.09 1.54 -5.29
C TRP A 94 2.09 2.49 -5.94
N SER A 95 0.83 2.41 -5.53
CA SER A 95 -0.21 3.26 -6.11
C SER A 95 0.06 4.73 -5.77
N PRO A 96 -0.18 5.66 -6.70
CA PRO A 96 0.25 7.04 -6.53
C PRO A 96 -0.59 7.77 -5.48
N CYS A 97 0.08 8.66 -4.75
CA CYS A 97 -0.55 9.70 -3.94
C CYS A 97 -0.32 11.08 -4.58
N ASP A 98 -1.40 11.82 -4.83
CA ASP A 98 -1.34 13.15 -5.46
C ASP A 98 -2.54 14.04 -5.10
N VAL A 99 -2.60 15.24 -5.66
CA VAL A 99 -3.74 16.14 -5.54
C VAL A 99 -4.34 16.41 -6.92
N ALA A 100 -5.64 16.18 -7.03
CA ALA A 100 -6.41 16.36 -8.25
C ALA A 100 -7.46 17.48 -8.10
N VAL A 101 -7.64 18.26 -9.14
CA VAL A 101 -8.66 19.30 -9.26
C VAL A 101 -9.93 18.70 -9.89
N PHE A 102 -11.03 18.71 -9.14
CA PHE A 102 -12.31 18.15 -9.56
C PHE A 102 -12.87 18.85 -10.81
N GLY A 103 -13.28 18.07 -11.81
CA GLY A 103 -13.73 18.54 -13.12
C GLY A 103 -12.61 18.88 -14.11
N VAL A 104 -11.35 18.90 -13.67
CA VAL A 104 -10.17 19.13 -14.52
C VAL A 104 -9.44 17.82 -14.74
N ASP A 105 -8.92 17.26 -13.65
CA ASP A 105 -8.16 16.01 -13.65
C ASP A 105 -9.07 14.80 -13.85
N ARG A 106 -8.46 13.67 -14.23
CA ARG A 106 -9.18 12.44 -14.59
C ARG A 106 -8.68 11.27 -13.75
N ASP A 107 -9.58 10.35 -13.46
CA ASP A 107 -9.21 9.07 -12.86
C ASP A 107 -8.33 8.26 -13.83
N PRO A 108 -7.23 7.65 -13.37
CA PRO A 108 -6.34 6.85 -14.22
C PRO A 108 -7.02 5.67 -14.92
N SER A 109 -8.13 5.16 -14.39
CA SER A 109 -8.89 4.07 -15.05
C SER A 109 -9.49 4.47 -16.39
N LEU A 110 -9.61 5.77 -16.67
CA LEU A 110 -10.08 6.31 -17.95
C LEU A 110 -8.98 6.32 -19.03
N ALA A 111 -7.75 5.96 -18.68
CA ALA A 111 -6.67 5.88 -19.67
C ALA A 111 -7.02 4.86 -20.77
N GLU A 112 -6.92 5.30 -22.03
CA GLU A 112 -7.25 4.47 -23.19
C GLU A 112 -6.34 3.23 -23.23
N GLY A 113 -6.95 2.04 -23.29
CA GLY A 113 -6.21 0.77 -23.25
C GLY A 113 -5.79 0.30 -21.86
N SER A 114 -6.25 0.96 -20.78
CA SER A 114 -6.04 0.48 -19.41
C SER A 114 -6.62 -0.93 -19.25
N LEU A 115 -5.78 -1.86 -18.78
CA LEU A 115 -6.17 -3.25 -18.53
C LEU A 115 -6.72 -3.40 -17.11
N GLU A 116 -7.67 -4.33 -16.93
CA GLU A 116 -8.22 -4.64 -15.61
C GLU A 116 -7.14 -5.08 -14.63
N LEU A 117 -6.18 -5.88 -15.12
CA LEU A 117 -4.99 -6.25 -14.37
C LEU A 117 -4.28 -5.02 -13.80
N VAL A 118 -4.02 -3.97 -14.60
CA VAL A 118 -3.35 -2.75 -14.12
C VAL A 118 -4.21 -2.00 -13.11
N ARG A 119 -5.53 -1.94 -13.31
CA ARG A 119 -6.45 -1.28 -12.37
C ARG A 119 -6.48 -1.99 -11.02
N GLY A 120 -6.47 -3.32 -11.00
CA GLY A 120 -6.45 -4.10 -9.74
C GLY A 120 -5.18 -3.95 -8.93
N VAL A 121 -4.07 -3.52 -9.56
CA VAL A 121 -2.86 -3.12 -8.82
C VAL A 121 -3.05 -1.78 -8.12
N HIS A 122 -3.93 -0.89 -8.58
CA HIS A 122 -3.96 0.51 -8.10
C HIS A 122 -5.25 0.92 -7.41
N GLN A 123 -6.30 0.11 -7.47
CA GLN A 123 -7.65 0.47 -7.03
C GLN A 123 -8.32 -0.76 -6.40
N ALA A 124 -9.05 -0.56 -5.31
CA ALA A 124 -9.82 -1.64 -4.69
C ALA A 124 -10.89 -2.15 -5.67
N ASP A 125 -11.65 -1.23 -6.27
CA ASP A 125 -12.60 -1.54 -7.33
C ASP A 125 -11.96 -1.39 -8.72
N GLN A 126 -11.69 -2.53 -9.37
CA GLN A 126 -11.08 -2.64 -10.70
C GLN A 126 -11.93 -2.05 -11.83
N ARG A 127 -13.18 -1.68 -11.57
CA ARG A 127 -14.06 -1.12 -12.59
C ARG A 127 -13.64 0.30 -12.96
N VAL A 128 -13.85 0.63 -14.23
CA VAL A 128 -13.67 1.99 -14.74
C VAL A 128 -14.74 2.89 -14.14
N VAL A 129 -14.36 4.10 -13.74
CA VAL A 129 -15.31 5.09 -13.22
C VAL A 129 -16.41 5.40 -14.24
N THR A 130 -17.62 5.69 -13.74
CA THR A 130 -18.81 5.87 -14.60
C THR A 130 -19.00 7.29 -15.12
N ASP A 131 -18.49 8.28 -14.40
CA ASP A 131 -18.48 9.69 -14.80
C ASP A 131 -17.04 10.09 -15.15
N ARG A 132 -16.89 10.83 -16.25
CA ARG A 132 -15.59 11.31 -16.72
C ARG A 132 -14.93 12.22 -15.69
N ASP A 133 -15.71 12.99 -14.93
CA ASP A 133 -15.21 13.92 -13.90
C ASP A 133 -15.01 13.24 -12.54
N GLU A 134 -15.38 11.95 -12.39
CA GLU A 134 -15.22 11.22 -11.13
C GLU A 134 -13.74 11.09 -10.75
N LEU A 135 -13.44 11.36 -9.48
CA LEU A 135 -12.13 11.15 -8.88
C LEU A 135 -12.24 10.13 -7.75
N ARG A 136 -11.21 9.29 -7.61
CA ARG A 136 -11.10 8.31 -6.53
C ARG A 136 -9.93 8.55 -5.59
N SER A 137 -10.14 8.16 -4.34
CA SER A 137 -9.13 8.05 -3.29
C SER A 137 -9.44 6.83 -2.44
N GLU A 138 -8.42 6.25 -1.83
CA GLU A 138 -8.52 5.00 -1.10
C GLU A 138 -8.12 5.22 0.36
N TRP A 139 -8.87 4.61 1.27
CA TRP A 139 -8.78 4.65 2.73
C TRP A 139 -9.06 6.01 3.40
N LEU A 140 -8.58 7.11 2.82
CA LEU A 140 -8.88 8.48 3.24
C LEU A 140 -8.81 9.46 2.07
N THR A 141 -9.28 10.69 2.28
CA THR A 141 -9.06 11.83 1.39
C THR A 141 -9.07 13.16 2.16
N LEU A 142 -8.47 14.20 1.60
CA LEU A 142 -8.68 15.59 1.99
C LEU A 142 -9.39 16.32 0.86
N LEU A 143 -10.43 17.08 1.18
CA LEU A 143 -11.01 18.06 0.26
C LEU A 143 -10.65 19.47 0.72
N ILE A 144 -10.23 20.31 -0.21
CA ILE A 144 -9.96 21.73 0.02
C ILE A 144 -10.49 22.56 -1.14
N ASP A 145 -11.04 23.72 -0.81
CA ASP A 145 -11.54 24.69 -1.77
C ASP A 145 -10.69 25.98 -1.73
N ASP A 146 -11.17 27.06 -2.34
CA ASP A 146 -10.43 28.34 -2.36
C ASP A 146 -10.46 29.08 -1.00
N THR A 147 -11.21 28.60 0.00
CA THR A 147 -11.16 29.16 1.36
C THR A 147 -9.92 28.73 2.12
N GLY A 148 -9.24 27.67 1.66
CA GLY A 148 -8.01 27.16 2.29
C GLY A 148 -8.25 26.34 3.56
N SER A 149 -9.49 25.94 3.85
CA SER A 149 -9.81 25.10 5.02
C SER A 149 -10.01 23.64 4.62
N PRO A 150 -9.04 22.74 4.86
CA PRO A 150 -9.16 21.35 4.47
C PRO A 150 -10.17 20.60 5.36
N VAL A 151 -10.82 19.61 4.75
CA VAL A 151 -11.67 18.61 5.43
C VAL A 151 -11.12 17.23 5.12
N LEU A 152 -10.75 16.49 6.16
CA LEU A 152 -10.38 15.08 6.06
C LEU A 152 -11.63 14.22 6.16
N VAL A 153 -11.71 13.20 5.30
CA VAL A 153 -12.69 12.12 5.40
C VAL A 153 -11.95 10.80 5.23
N GLY A 154 -12.07 9.87 6.17
CA GLY A 154 -11.33 8.60 6.11
C GLY A 154 -11.93 7.52 6.99
N PHE A 155 -11.69 6.26 6.63
CA PHE A 155 -12.08 5.12 7.47
C PHE A 155 -11.03 4.87 8.56
N ASP A 156 -11.43 4.39 9.74
CA ASP A 156 -10.52 4.08 10.85
C ASP A 156 -9.75 2.75 10.69
N GLY A 157 -10.14 1.93 9.72
CA GLY A 157 -9.50 0.65 9.43
C GLY A 157 -9.71 0.20 7.99
N GLY A 158 -9.04 -0.90 7.62
CA GLY A 158 -9.18 -1.55 6.30
C GLY A 158 -9.42 -3.06 6.34
N THR A 159 -9.26 -3.72 7.48
CA THR A 159 -9.29 -5.20 7.61
C THR A 159 -10.63 -5.92 7.34
N ARG A 160 -11.76 -5.20 7.28
CA ARG A 160 -13.12 -5.76 7.07
C ARG A 160 -13.62 -5.49 5.66
N HIS A 161 -13.23 -4.36 5.09
CA HIS A 161 -13.55 -3.92 3.74
C HIS A 161 -12.50 -2.88 3.35
N ASP A 162 -12.19 -2.79 2.06
CA ASP A 162 -11.42 -1.65 1.56
C ASP A 162 -12.30 -0.40 1.59
N GLY A 163 -11.71 0.76 1.80
CA GLY A 163 -12.43 2.04 1.83
C GLY A 163 -12.17 2.85 0.57
N THR A 164 -13.19 3.21 -0.20
CA THR A 164 -13.04 4.00 -1.42
C THR A 164 -13.87 5.28 -1.35
N PHE A 165 -13.26 6.41 -1.71
CA PHE A 165 -13.91 7.72 -1.76
C PHE A 165 -14.08 8.14 -3.21
N ARG A 166 -15.33 8.37 -3.64
CA ARG A 166 -15.65 8.81 -5.00
C ARG A 166 -16.22 10.22 -4.98
N LEU A 167 -15.47 11.19 -5.49
CA LEU A 167 -15.96 12.56 -5.69
C LEU A 167 -16.58 12.67 -7.08
N ARG A 168 -17.86 13.02 -7.15
CA ARG A 168 -18.61 13.10 -8.40
C ARG A 168 -19.65 14.21 -8.42
N ASN A 169 -20.19 14.49 -9.61
CA ASN A 169 -21.28 15.43 -9.78
C ASN A 169 -22.59 14.84 -9.27
N GLY A 170 -23.18 15.49 -8.26
CA GLY A 170 -24.54 15.23 -7.80
C GLY A 170 -25.55 16.18 -8.43
N ALA A 171 -26.84 15.96 -8.14
CA ALA A 171 -27.94 16.73 -8.74
C ALA A 171 -27.91 18.24 -8.43
N THR A 172 -27.31 18.64 -7.30
CA THR A 172 -27.26 20.05 -6.86
C THR A 172 -25.84 20.52 -6.52
N GLY A 173 -24.81 19.77 -6.91
CA GLY A 173 -23.41 20.05 -6.57
C GLY A 173 -22.60 18.78 -6.33
N PRO A 174 -21.29 18.92 -6.01
CA PRO A 174 -20.41 17.79 -5.79
C PRO A 174 -20.84 16.93 -4.60
N GLU A 175 -20.73 15.61 -4.76
CA GLU A 175 -21.02 14.60 -3.74
C GLU A 175 -19.79 13.71 -3.55
N LEU A 176 -19.39 13.51 -2.29
CA LEU A 176 -18.38 12.56 -1.88
C LEU A 176 -19.06 11.30 -1.37
N TRP A 177 -18.83 10.19 -2.07
CA TRP A 177 -19.34 8.88 -1.70
C TRP A 177 -18.24 8.13 -0.95
N CYS A 178 -18.52 7.80 0.30
CA CYS A 178 -17.62 7.10 1.21
C CYS A 178 -18.03 5.63 1.22
N GLU A 179 -17.36 4.82 0.41
CA GLU A 179 -17.77 3.45 0.10
C GLU A 179 -16.98 2.44 0.93
N ALA A 180 -17.69 1.59 1.65
CA ALA A 180 -17.21 0.32 2.13
C ALA A 180 -17.26 -0.69 0.98
N PHE A 181 -16.11 -1.03 0.39
CA PHE A 181 -16.00 -1.96 -0.72
C PHE A 181 -15.90 -3.41 -0.24
N LEU A 182 -16.91 -4.22 -0.58
CA LEU A 182 -17.08 -5.59 -0.13
C LEU A 182 -16.70 -6.63 -1.18
N GLY A 183 -16.44 -6.21 -2.43
CA GLY A 183 -15.94 -7.08 -3.52
C GLY A 183 -16.77 -8.35 -3.73
N ASP A 184 -18.08 -8.17 -3.81
CA ASP A 184 -19.09 -9.20 -4.09
C ASP A 184 -19.26 -10.27 -3.01
N ALA A 185 -18.80 -9.97 -1.79
CA ALA A 185 -19.00 -10.81 -0.63
C ALA A 185 -20.48 -11.13 -0.40
N VAL A 186 -20.76 -12.40 -0.12
CA VAL A 186 -22.11 -12.91 0.19
C VAL A 186 -22.36 -12.82 1.69
N LEU A 187 -23.51 -12.24 2.07
CA LEU A 187 -23.98 -12.26 3.45
C LEU A 187 -24.87 -13.49 3.71
N ALA A 188 -24.60 -14.20 4.81
CA ALA A 188 -25.45 -15.29 5.27
C ALA A 188 -26.75 -14.76 5.90
N ALA A 189 -27.83 -15.54 5.83
CA ALA A 189 -29.10 -15.15 6.47
C ALA A 189 -28.92 -14.93 7.98
N GLY A 190 -29.40 -13.79 8.50
CA GLY A 190 -29.26 -13.40 9.90
C GLY A 190 -27.87 -12.88 10.30
N GLU A 191 -26.92 -12.76 9.36
CA GLU A 191 -25.62 -12.11 9.61
C GLU A 191 -25.79 -10.61 9.80
N GLU A 192 -25.09 -10.04 10.77
CA GLU A 192 -24.83 -8.61 10.85
C GLU A 192 -23.34 -8.36 10.62
N ARG A 193 -23.02 -7.50 9.65
CA ARG A 193 -21.64 -7.13 9.32
C ARG A 193 -21.38 -5.70 9.75
N HIS A 194 -20.53 -5.53 10.76
CA HIS A 194 -20.00 -4.24 11.15
C HIS A 194 -18.97 -3.74 10.13
N LEU A 195 -19.08 -2.48 9.74
CA LEU A 195 -18.15 -1.82 8.84
C LEU A 195 -17.12 -0.99 9.64
N HIS A 196 -16.08 -0.51 8.96
CA HIS A 196 -15.13 0.45 9.55
C HIS A 196 -15.78 1.80 9.71
N ASP A 197 -15.48 2.47 10.81
CA ASP A 197 -16.11 3.74 11.14
C ASP A 197 -15.58 4.81 10.19
N LEU A 198 -16.48 5.73 9.81
CA LEU A 198 -16.15 6.84 8.94
C LEU A 198 -15.88 8.08 9.78
N LEU A 199 -14.67 8.63 9.68
CA LEU A 199 -14.25 9.86 10.34
C LEU A 199 -14.31 11.05 9.41
N ILE A 200 -14.77 12.18 9.94
CA ILE A 200 -14.62 13.50 9.33
C ILE A 200 -13.90 14.41 10.31
N ALA A 201 -12.87 15.11 9.83
CA ALA A 201 -12.11 16.06 10.62
C ALA A 201 -11.90 17.38 9.86
N SER A 202 -11.91 18.51 10.58
CA SER A 202 -11.68 19.84 10.01
C SER A 202 -11.20 20.84 11.08
N GLY A 203 -10.82 22.04 10.65
CA GLY A 203 -10.44 23.13 11.57
C GLY A 203 -8.97 23.12 11.99
N ALA A 204 -8.14 22.33 11.32
CA ALA A 204 -6.69 22.30 11.45
C ALA A 204 -6.03 22.25 10.05
N PRO A 205 -4.73 22.57 9.94
CA PRO A 205 -3.94 22.33 8.74
C PRO A 205 -3.98 20.86 8.28
N ALA A 206 -3.68 20.62 7.00
CA ALA A 206 -3.83 19.29 6.39
C ALA A 206 -2.92 18.23 7.05
N GLU A 207 -1.70 18.64 7.38
CA GLU A 207 -0.69 17.85 8.06
C GLU A 207 -1.15 17.37 9.44
N ASP A 208 -1.80 18.25 10.22
CA ASP A 208 -2.33 17.91 11.55
C ASP A 208 -3.53 16.96 11.44
N LEU A 209 -4.39 17.16 10.44
CA LEU A 209 -5.52 16.27 10.18
C LEU A 209 -5.04 14.86 9.81
N LEU A 210 -4.04 14.75 8.93
CA LEU A 210 -3.47 13.48 8.50
C LEU A 210 -2.74 12.77 9.65
N ALA A 211 -1.90 13.48 10.40
CA ALA A 211 -1.20 12.93 11.56
C ALA A 211 -2.19 12.44 12.62
N GLY A 212 -3.21 13.25 12.91
CA GLY A 212 -4.28 12.86 13.81
C GLY A 212 -5.01 11.60 13.35
N TRP A 213 -5.42 11.55 12.08
CA TRP A 213 -6.10 10.37 11.52
C TRP A 213 -5.23 9.12 11.60
N ALA A 214 -3.93 9.23 11.28
CA ALA A 214 -3.02 8.08 11.33
C ALA A 214 -2.80 7.56 12.75
N ILE A 215 -2.75 8.43 13.75
CA ILE A 215 -2.72 8.03 15.17
C ILE A 215 -3.99 7.23 15.50
N HIS A 216 -5.17 7.75 15.14
CA HIS A 216 -6.44 7.07 15.41
C HIS A 216 -6.54 5.71 14.71
N ALA A 217 -6.28 5.67 13.40
CA ALA A 217 -6.31 4.45 12.61
C ALA A 217 -5.27 3.43 13.12
N GLY A 218 -4.10 3.89 13.54
CA GLY A 218 -3.07 3.06 14.17
C GLY A 218 -3.53 2.45 15.49
N GLN A 219 -4.21 3.22 16.35
CA GLN A 219 -4.78 2.71 17.61
C GLN A 219 -5.87 1.66 17.37
N VAL A 220 -6.80 1.94 16.44
CA VAL A 220 -7.88 1.01 16.06
C VAL A 220 -7.29 -0.28 15.47
N GLY A 221 -6.34 -0.15 14.56
CA GLY A 221 -5.65 -1.25 13.89
C GLY A 221 -4.61 -1.97 14.75
N ARG A 222 -4.31 -1.47 15.96
CA ARG A 222 -3.23 -1.96 16.83
C ARG A 222 -1.89 -2.04 16.10
N ALA A 223 -1.54 -0.93 15.45
CA ALA A 223 -0.34 -0.77 14.66
C ALA A 223 0.93 -1.21 15.41
N ARG A 224 1.86 -1.83 14.68
CA ARG A 224 3.17 -2.22 15.20
C ARG A 224 4.17 -1.13 14.85
N VAL A 225 4.47 -0.28 15.83
CA VAL A 225 5.28 0.94 15.60
C VAL A 225 6.57 0.97 16.43
N ASP A 226 6.86 -0.10 17.18
CA ASP A 226 7.98 -0.14 18.14
C ASP A 226 9.26 -0.73 17.55
N ALA A 227 9.21 -1.28 16.33
CA ALA A 227 10.36 -1.91 15.69
C ALA A 227 11.57 -0.94 15.62
N PRO A 228 12.81 -1.43 15.81
CA PRO A 228 13.98 -0.56 15.74
C PRO A 228 14.13 0.06 14.35
N TYR A 229 14.69 1.26 14.29
CA TYR A 229 15.05 1.90 13.01
C TYR A 229 15.95 0.97 12.19
N GLN A 230 15.57 0.70 10.94
CA GLN A 230 16.23 -0.29 10.10
C GLN A 230 17.25 0.38 9.19
N VAL A 231 18.49 -0.12 9.24
CA VAL A 231 19.53 0.15 8.25
C VAL A 231 19.94 -1.18 7.63
N GLY A 232 20.03 -1.28 6.31
CA GLY A 232 20.30 -2.57 5.70
C GLY A 232 20.81 -2.52 4.27
N TRP A 233 20.98 -3.70 3.69
CA TRP A 233 21.30 -3.89 2.29
C TRP A 233 20.26 -4.79 1.62
N CYS A 234 19.94 -4.50 0.36
CA CYS A 234 18.99 -5.24 -0.48
C CYS A 234 19.61 -5.50 -1.87
N SER A 235 19.46 -6.70 -2.43
CA SER A 235 20.06 -7.05 -3.72
C SER A 235 19.36 -6.47 -4.96
N TRP A 236 18.13 -5.95 -4.83
CA TRP A 236 17.22 -5.74 -5.98
C TRP A 236 17.66 -4.66 -7.00
N TYR A 237 17.89 -3.42 -6.59
CA TYR A 237 18.05 -2.26 -7.51
C TYR A 237 19.42 -2.13 -8.17
N HIS A 238 20.24 -3.18 -8.05
CA HIS A 238 21.47 -3.36 -8.83
C HIS A 238 21.44 -4.66 -9.63
N TYR A 239 21.09 -5.79 -9.00
CA TYR A 239 21.17 -7.11 -9.62
C TYR A 239 19.85 -7.59 -10.26
N PHE A 240 18.71 -7.07 -9.81
CA PHE A 240 17.37 -7.50 -10.21
C PHE A 240 17.23 -9.03 -10.21
N HIS A 241 16.52 -9.59 -11.20
CA HIS A 241 16.35 -11.02 -11.39
C HIS A 241 17.67 -11.77 -11.68
N ASP A 242 18.75 -11.07 -12.04
CA ASP A 242 20.03 -11.68 -12.43
C ASP A 242 20.96 -11.92 -11.24
N VAL A 243 20.55 -11.58 -10.00
CA VAL A 243 21.33 -11.84 -8.78
C VAL A 243 21.77 -13.31 -8.70
N THR A 244 23.02 -13.52 -8.29
CA THR A 244 23.61 -14.84 -8.04
C THR A 244 24.10 -14.97 -6.61
N GLU A 245 24.35 -16.21 -6.18
CA GLU A 245 24.94 -16.48 -4.87
C GLU A 245 26.33 -15.83 -4.71
N ALA A 246 27.10 -15.72 -5.80
CA ALA A 246 28.39 -15.07 -5.80
C ALA A 246 28.29 -13.55 -5.59
N ASP A 247 27.25 -12.90 -6.13
CA ASP A 247 27.00 -11.47 -5.90
C ASP A 247 26.63 -11.21 -4.44
N LEU A 248 25.82 -12.09 -3.84
CA LEU A 248 25.48 -12.03 -2.42
C LEU A 248 26.74 -12.16 -1.55
N ASP A 249 27.55 -13.19 -1.77
CA ASP A 249 28.77 -13.44 -1.01
C ASP A 249 29.79 -12.30 -1.21
N HIS A 250 29.87 -11.73 -2.41
CA HIS A 250 30.73 -10.57 -2.71
C HIS A 250 30.37 -9.36 -1.85
N ASN A 251 29.09 -8.97 -1.84
CA ASN A 251 28.63 -7.83 -1.06
C ASN A 251 28.71 -8.11 0.44
N LEU A 252 28.42 -9.33 0.88
CA LEU A 252 28.53 -9.73 2.28
C LEU A 252 29.98 -9.60 2.78
N ALA A 253 30.97 -9.98 1.97
CA ALA A 253 32.39 -9.82 2.31
C ALA A 253 32.84 -8.34 2.42
N LEU A 254 32.12 -7.42 1.77
CA LEU A 254 32.38 -5.97 1.87
C LEU A 254 31.62 -5.32 3.04
N ALA A 255 30.56 -5.97 3.54
CA ALA A 255 29.59 -5.43 4.49
C ALA A 255 30.18 -5.11 5.88
N ASP A 256 31.31 -5.70 6.28
CA ASP A 256 31.97 -5.45 7.58
C ASP A 256 32.22 -3.96 7.87
N SER A 257 32.50 -3.17 6.82
CA SER A 257 32.73 -1.73 6.92
C SER A 257 31.45 -0.88 6.92
N TRP A 258 30.27 -1.51 6.87
CA TRP A 258 28.98 -0.84 6.71
C TRP A 258 28.04 -1.04 7.92
N PRO A 259 27.17 -0.07 8.20
CA PRO A 259 26.27 -0.08 9.36
C PRO A 259 24.97 -0.87 9.11
N PHE A 260 25.01 -1.92 8.29
CA PHE A 260 23.82 -2.70 7.94
C PHE A 260 23.43 -3.66 9.06
N ASP A 261 22.22 -3.53 9.59
CA ASP A 261 21.64 -4.48 10.55
C ASP A 261 21.03 -5.69 9.81
N VAL A 262 20.39 -5.43 8.67
CA VAL A 262 19.74 -6.42 7.80
C VAL A 262 20.51 -6.58 6.50
N PHE A 263 20.65 -7.83 6.04
CA PHE A 263 21.18 -8.14 4.71
C PHE A 263 20.16 -9.01 3.98
N GLN A 264 19.44 -8.39 3.04
CA GLN A 264 18.25 -8.96 2.42
C GLN A 264 18.54 -9.47 1.01
N LEU A 265 18.29 -10.76 0.79
CA LEU A 265 18.23 -11.36 -0.54
C LEU A 265 16.84 -11.14 -1.13
N ASP A 266 16.76 -10.34 -2.20
CA ASP A 266 15.52 -10.04 -2.91
C ASP A 266 15.22 -11.08 -4.03
N ASP A 267 14.21 -10.84 -4.84
CA ASP A 267 13.75 -11.70 -5.94
C ASP A 267 14.90 -12.15 -6.86
N GLY A 268 14.97 -13.46 -7.12
CA GLY A 268 15.89 -14.06 -8.09
C GLY A 268 16.55 -15.35 -7.62
N TYR A 269 16.37 -15.76 -6.37
CA TYR A 269 16.95 -16.98 -5.80
C TYR A 269 16.07 -18.22 -5.99
N GLN A 270 14.75 -18.03 -6.00
CA GLN A 270 13.76 -19.10 -6.01
C GLN A 270 13.72 -19.84 -7.34
N SER A 271 13.30 -21.10 -7.33
CA SER A 271 13.12 -21.90 -8.55
C SER A 271 11.93 -21.46 -9.38
N ALA A 272 10.86 -20.98 -8.73
CA ALA A 272 9.66 -20.43 -9.35
C ALA A 272 8.91 -19.54 -8.35
N ILE A 273 8.09 -18.62 -8.85
CA ILE A 273 7.13 -17.90 -8.00
C ILE A 273 6.16 -18.92 -7.40
N GLY A 274 6.07 -18.96 -6.07
CA GLY A 274 5.31 -19.96 -5.32
C GLY A 274 6.16 -21.08 -4.70
N ASP A 275 7.39 -21.29 -5.17
CA ASP A 275 8.31 -22.34 -4.69
C ASP A 275 9.47 -21.76 -3.86
N TRP A 276 9.12 -21.05 -2.78
CA TRP A 276 10.03 -20.18 -2.02
C TRP A 276 11.13 -20.88 -1.24
N LEU A 277 11.01 -22.19 -0.98
CA LEU A 277 12.01 -22.95 -0.21
C LEU A 277 13.04 -23.68 -1.11
N ILE A 278 12.92 -23.51 -2.42
CA ILE A 278 13.74 -24.20 -3.42
C ILE A 278 14.51 -23.15 -4.21
N THR A 279 15.83 -23.25 -4.19
CA THR A 279 16.73 -22.36 -4.94
C THR A 279 16.90 -22.82 -6.38
N ASN A 280 17.23 -21.88 -7.27
CA ASN A 280 17.58 -22.14 -8.67
C ASN A 280 19.09 -22.37 -8.87
N GLU A 281 19.51 -22.58 -10.11
CA GLU A 281 20.90 -22.87 -10.47
C GLU A 281 21.90 -21.73 -10.19
N LYS A 282 21.43 -20.48 -10.04
CA LYS A 282 22.27 -19.35 -9.64
C LYS A 282 22.58 -19.36 -8.14
N PHE A 283 21.83 -20.16 -7.39
CA PHE A 283 21.96 -20.38 -5.94
C PHE A 283 22.07 -21.88 -5.65
N PRO A 284 23.24 -22.51 -5.93
CA PRO A 284 23.45 -23.94 -5.68
C PRO A 284 23.32 -24.34 -4.20
N SER A 285 23.46 -23.41 -3.24
CA SER A 285 23.19 -23.67 -1.83
C SER A 285 21.69 -23.73 -1.53
N ASP A 286 21.32 -24.50 -0.51
CA ASP A 286 19.99 -24.41 0.06
C ASP A 286 19.78 -23.09 0.82
N ILE A 287 18.51 -22.73 1.04
CA ILE A 287 18.13 -21.43 1.61
C ILE A 287 18.62 -21.24 3.06
N GLY A 288 18.73 -22.33 3.84
CA GLY A 288 19.23 -22.28 5.21
C GLY A 288 20.72 -22.01 5.25
N SER A 289 21.49 -22.64 4.36
CA SER A 289 22.92 -22.36 4.18
C SER A 289 23.19 -20.88 3.81
N ILE A 290 22.27 -20.23 3.09
CA ILE A 290 22.36 -18.79 2.78
C ILE A 290 22.15 -17.96 4.05
N ALA A 291 21.10 -18.26 4.83
CA ALA A 291 20.82 -17.58 6.09
C ALA A 291 21.99 -17.71 7.08
N ASP A 292 22.54 -18.93 7.24
CA ASP A 292 23.67 -19.21 8.11
C ASP A 292 24.91 -18.36 7.76
N ARG A 293 25.19 -18.15 6.47
CA ARG A 293 26.32 -17.30 6.05
C ARG A 293 26.10 -15.83 6.40
N ILE A 294 24.90 -15.31 6.15
CA ILE A 294 24.56 -13.93 6.50
C ILE A 294 24.66 -13.73 8.02
N ALA A 295 24.12 -14.67 8.80
CA ALA A 295 24.20 -14.65 10.26
C ALA A 295 25.66 -14.77 10.76
N ALA A 296 26.48 -15.61 10.14
CA ALA A 296 27.90 -15.75 10.47
C ALA A 296 28.72 -14.48 10.19
N ALA A 297 28.26 -13.62 9.27
CA ALA A 297 28.80 -12.28 9.04
C ALA A 297 28.24 -11.21 10.01
N GLY A 298 27.49 -11.64 11.03
CA GLY A 298 26.95 -10.77 12.09
C GLY A 298 25.76 -9.91 11.65
N ARG A 299 25.03 -10.31 10.61
CA ARG A 299 23.88 -9.58 10.06
C ARG A 299 22.60 -10.38 10.21
N THR A 300 21.47 -9.68 10.23
CA THR A 300 20.14 -10.32 10.23
C THR A 300 19.81 -10.80 8.81
N PRO A 301 19.59 -12.11 8.59
CA PRO A 301 19.20 -12.61 7.27
C PRO A 301 17.81 -12.12 6.89
N GLY A 302 17.72 -11.42 5.76
CA GLY A 302 16.46 -11.00 5.16
C GLY A 302 16.16 -11.74 3.87
N ILE A 303 14.88 -12.03 3.61
CA ILE A 303 14.47 -12.68 2.37
C ILE A 303 13.16 -12.13 1.81
N TRP A 304 13.10 -12.05 0.48
CA TRP A 304 11.91 -11.69 -0.27
C TRP A 304 11.08 -12.91 -0.66
N ILE A 305 9.76 -12.78 -0.58
CA ILE A 305 8.79 -13.72 -1.16
C ILE A 305 7.57 -12.94 -1.69
N ALA A 306 6.89 -13.47 -2.69
CA ALA A 306 5.56 -13.01 -3.13
C ALA A 306 4.49 -14.02 -2.72
N PRO A 307 4.12 -14.10 -1.44
CA PRO A 307 3.54 -15.31 -0.84
C PRO A 307 2.16 -15.66 -1.38
N PHE A 308 1.46 -14.74 -2.01
CA PHE A 308 0.11 -14.94 -2.54
C PHE A 308 0.08 -15.22 -4.05
N LEU A 309 1.24 -15.33 -4.68
CA LEU A 309 1.38 -15.64 -6.10
C LEU A 309 1.91 -17.05 -6.33
N ALA A 310 1.48 -17.65 -7.43
CA ALA A 310 2.03 -18.90 -7.95
C ALA A 310 2.23 -18.81 -9.47
N ALA A 311 3.41 -19.22 -9.94
CA ALA A 311 3.64 -19.44 -11.36
C ALA A 311 2.84 -20.66 -11.86
N PRO A 312 2.28 -20.62 -13.08
CA PRO A 312 1.54 -21.75 -13.66
C PRO A 312 2.29 -23.10 -13.66
N ASP A 313 3.61 -23.08 -13.76
CA ASP A 313 4.48 -24.28 -13.74
C ASP A 313 5.13 -24.57 -12.37
N SER A 314 4.82 -23.79 -11.33
CA SER A 314 5.31 -24.02 -9.96
C SER A 314 4.79 -25.34 -9.37
N GLN A 315 5.49 -25.89 -8.38
CA GLN A 315 5.02 -27.09 -7.70
C GLN A 315 3.71 -26.86 -6.97
N ILE A 316 3.52 -25.69 -6.37
CA ILE A 316 2.27 -25.35 -5.69
C ILE A 316 1.08 -25.35 -6.67
N ALA A 317 1.19 -24.69 -7.83
CA ALA A 317 0.11 -24.64 -8.81
C ALA A 317 -0.18 -26.00 -9.48
N THR A 318 0.86 -26.79 -9.75
CA THR A 318 0.71 -28.08 -10.45
C THR A 318 0.24 -29.21 -9.54
N LYS A 319 0.62 -29.20 -8.26
CA LYS A 319 0.20 -30.21 -7.27
C LYS A 319 -1.12 -29.86 -6.57
N HIS A 320 -1.41 -28.57 -6.42
CA HIS A 320 -2.58 -28.05 -5.71
C HIS A 320 -3.34 -27.02 -6.57
N PRO A 321 -3.86 -27.39 -7.76
CA PRO A 321 -4.61 -26.47 -8.59
C PRO A 321 -5.88 -25.94 -7.89
N GLU A 322 -6.42 -26.67 -6.91
CA GLU A 322 -7.55 -26.27 -6.08
C GLU A 322 -7.24 -25.13 -5.08
N TRP A 323 -5.96 -24.80 -4.88
CA TRP A 323 -5.54 -23.67 -4.06
C TRP A 323 -5.57 -22.33 -4.80
N LEU A 324 -5.80 -22.33 -6.11
CA LEU A 324 -5.84 -21.12 -6.93
C LEU A 324 -7.25 -20.54 -6.93
N ALA A 325 -7.35 -19.21 -6.78
CA ALA A 325 -8.59 -18.52 -7.09
C ALA A 325 -8.91 -18.67 -8.60
N THR A 326 -10.18 -18.60 -8.99
CA THR A 326 -10.57 -18.83 -10.39
C THR A 326 -11.37 -17.67 -10.97
N PHE A 327 -11.33 -17.54 -12.29
CA PHE A 327 -12.38 -16.83 -13.03
C PHE A 327 -13.72 -17.58 -12.91
N PRO A 328 -14.86 -16.94 -13.26
CA PRO A 328 -16.17 -17.60 -13.24
C PRO A 328 -16.29 -18.83 -14.15
N ASP A 329 -15.43 -18.98 -15.16
CA ASP A 329 -15.39 -20.15 -16.03
C ASP A 329 -14.59 -21.33 -15.44
N GLY A 330 -14.03 -21.16 -14.24
CA GLY A 330 -13.23 -22.15 -13.53
C GLY A 330 -11.75 -22.16 -13.91
N SER A 331 -11.29 -21.31 -14.82
CA SER A 331 -9.86 -21.18 -15.11
C SER A 331 -9.12 -20.42 -14.00
N PRO A 332 -7.85 -20.74 -13.69
CA PRO A 332 -7.11 -20.04 -12.65
C PRO A 332 -7.00 -18.53 -12.90
N LEU A 333 -7.28 -17.74 -11.86
CA LEU A 333 -7.30 -16.29 -11.89
C LEU A 333 -5.89 -15.74 -12.13
N ILE A 334 -5.74 -14.77 -13.04
CA ILE A 334 -4.46 -14.08 -13.28
C ILE A 334 -4.47 -12.77 -12.50
N THR A 335 -3.50 -12.58 -11.62
CA THR A 335 -3.44 -11.43 -10.69
C THR A 335 -2.15 -10.63 -10.80
N MET A 336 -1.15 -11.13 -11.53
CA MET A 336 0.08 -10.38 -11.80
C MET A 336 0.68 -10.75 -13.16
N PHE A 337 1.42 -9.80 -13.75
CA PHE A 337 2.17 -10.01 -14.99
C PHE A 337 3.57 -9.40 -14.86
N ASN A 338 4.60 -10.27 -14.86
CA ASN A 338 5.99 -9.86 -14.89
C ASN A 338 6.80 -10.76 -15.85
N PRO A 339 7.14 -10.30 -17.08
CA PRO A 339 7.77 -11.14 -18.10
C PRO A 339 9.04 -11.91 -17.68
N PRO A 340 10.00 -11.31 -16.94
CA PRO A 340 11.21 -12.00 -16.49
C PRO A 340 10.96 -13.24 -15.64
N TRP A 341 9.80 -13.35 -14.96
CA TRP A 341 9.49 -14.53 -14.15
C TRP A 341 9.12 -15.77 -14.98
N GLY A 342 8.80 -15.62 -16.28
CA GLY A 342 8.44 -16.75 -17.13
C GLY A 342 7.20 -17.50 -16.64
N GLY A 343 7.38 -18.68 -16.04
CA GLY A 343 6.28 -19.41 -15.38
C GLY A 343 5.34 -20.16 -16.32
N GLY A 344 5.83 -20.69 -17.45
CA GLY A 344 5.00 -21.44 -18.41
C GLY A 344 3.95 -20.64 -19.19
N MET A 345 3.70 -19.38 -18.82
CA MET A 345 2.76 -18.47 -19.50
C MET A 345 3.33 -17.06 -19.75
N GLY A 346 4.66 -16.94 -19.89
CA GLY A 346 5.28 -15.68 -20.33
C GLY A 346 5.18 -14.52 -19.34
N GLY A 347 5.08 -14.82 -18.04
CA GLY A 347 5.12 -13.86 -16.94
C GLY A 347 3.80 -13.70 -16.19
N PHE A 348 2.70 -14.34 -16.63
CA PHE A 348 1.43 -14.32 -15.91
C PHE A 348 1.48 -15.21 -14.67
N MET A 349 0.98 -14.69 -13.55
CA MET A 349 0.93 -15.38 -12.27
C MET A 349 -0.50 -15.55 -11.77
N HIS A 350 -0.75 -16.68 -11.11
CA HIS A 350 -2.01 -16.98 -10.46
C HIS A 350 -2.06 -16.46 -9.03
N GLY A 351 -3.26 -16.06 -8.58
CA GLY A 351 -3.50 -15.71 -7.18
C GLY A 351 -3.85 -16.94 -6.34
N LEU A 352 -3.18 -17.10 -5.20
CA LEU A 352 -3.53 -18.10 -4.20
C LEU A 352 -4.80 -17.70 -3.47
N ASP A 353 -5.70 -18.66 -3.26
CA ASP A 353 -6.94 -18.47 -2.54
C ASP A 353 -6.71 -18.45 -1.02
N THR A 354 -6.52 -17.26 -0.47
CA THR A 354 -6.32 -17.07 0.98
C THR A 354 -7.60 -17.26 1.81
N THR A 355 -8.70 -17.71 1.20
CA THR A 355 -9.88 -18.20 1.92
C THR A 355 -9.91 -19.72 2.05
N HIS A 356 -9.03 -20.42 1.32
CA HIS A 356 -8.89 -21.87 1.41
C HIS A 356 -8.10 -22.27 2.67
N PRO A 357 -8.63 -23.14 3.55
CA PRO A 357 -7.97 -23.48 4.82
C PRO A 357 -6.54 -24.03 4.64
N GLU A 358 -6.32 -24.88 3.64
CA GLU A 358 -4.98 -25.46 3.40
C GLU A 358 -3.98 -24.41 2.88
N VAL A 359 -4.43 -23.36 2.18
CA VAL A 359 -3.57 -22.24 1.78
C VAL A 359 -3.15 -21.45 3.02
N ILE A 360 -4.07 -21.23 3.96
CA ILE A 360 -3.75 -20.58 5.24
C ILE A 360 -2.72 -21.40 6.04
N GLU A 361 -2.89 -22.72 6.12
CA GLU A 361 -1.91 -23.61 6.76
C GLU A 361 -0.55 -23.58 6.05
N HIS A 362 -0.55 -23.56 4.71
CA HIS A 362 0.66 -23.44 3.90
C HIS A 362 1.42 -22.14 4.16
N LEU A 363 0.73 -21.00 4.15
CA LEU A 363 1.34 -19.68 4.38
C LEU A 363 1.94 -19.57 5.79
N GLU A 364 1.25 -20.09 6.79
CA GLU A 364 1.76 -20.17 8.16
C GLU A 364 2.98 -21.10 8.26
N GLY A 365 2.93 -22.27 7.60
CA GLY A 365 4.03 -23.22 7.56
C GLY A 365 5.26 -22.70 6.81
N LEU A 366 5.06 -21.97 5.72
CA LEU A 366 6.11 -21.33 4.93
C LEU A 366 6.86 -20.30 5.78
N ALA A 367 6.14 -19.35 6.39
CA ALA A 367 6.75 -18.32 7.22
C ALA A 367 7.50 -18.92 8.42
N ARG A 368 6.91 -19.92 9.08
CA ARG A 368 7.56 -20.68 10.16
C ARG A 368 8.85 -21.36 9.70
N THR A 369 8.84 -21.93 8.51
CA THR A 369 10.02 -22.62 7.95
C THR A 369 11.12 -21.61 7.65
N LEU A 370 10.81 -20.48 7.03
CA LEU A 370 11.78 -19.41 6.74
C LEU A 370 12.44 -18.86 8.01
N VAL A 371 11.66 -18.59 9.06
CA VAL A 371 12.21 -18.17 10.35
C VAL A 371 13.04 -19.27 11.01
N ASN A 372 12.58 -20.53 10.99
CA ASN A 372 13.32 -21.65 11.58
C ASN A 372 14.69 -21.89 10.92
N VAL A 373 14.83 -21.58 9.63
CA VAL A 373 16.12 -21.68 8.93
C VAL A 373 16.97 -20.42 9.04
N GLY A 374 16.49 -19.38 9.74
CA GLY A 374 17.28 -18.22 10.16
C GLY A 374 16.89 -16.87 9.55
N PHE A 375 15.83 -16.80 8.73
CA PHE A 375 15.37 -15.51 8.19
C PHE A 375 14.43 -14.79 9.16
N ASP A 376 15.00 -13.86 9.93
CA ASP A 376 14.27 -13.02 10.90
C ASP A 376 13.74 -11.70 10.29
N TYR A 377 13.92 -11.50 8.99
CA TYR A 377 13.35 -10.39 8.23
C TYR A 377 12.72 -10.92 6.93
N LEU A 378 11.41 -10.72 6.76
CA LEU A 378 10.66 -11.19 5.60
C LEU A 378 10.06 -10.00 4.84
N LYS A 379 10.48 -9.80 3.58
CA LYS A 379 9.83 -8.86 2.64
C LYS A 379 8.73 -9.61 1.89
N LEU A 380 7.48 -9.18 2.09
CA LEU A 380 6.26 -9.82 1.60
C LEU A 380 5.67 -8.98 0.47
N ASP A 381 5.85 -9.42 -0.77
CA ASP A 381 5.59 -8.61 -1.95
C ASP A 381 4.38 -9.08 -2.78
N PHE A 382 3.87 -8.21 -3.65
CA PHE A 382 2.70 -8.46 -4.52
C PHE A 382 1.46 -8.93 -3.74
N THR A 383 1.34 -8.47 -2.50
CA THR A 383 0.34 -8.98 -1.56
C THR A 383 -1.07 -8.41 -1.77
N PHE A 384 -1.25 -7.56 -2.78
CA PHE A 384 -2.56 -7.14 -3.30
C PHE A 384 -3.28 -8.27 -4.05
N SER A 385 -2.59 -9.34 -4.47
CA SER A 385 -3.15 -10.40 -5.33
C SER A 385 -4.50 -10.98 -4.84
N PRO A 386 -4.72 -11.28 -3.55
CA PRO A 386 -6.01 -11.76 -3.05
C PRO A 386 -7.17 -10.77 -3.15
N ALA A 387 -6.90 -9.51 -3.49
CA ALA A 387 -7.93 -8.48 -3.61
C ALA A 387 -8.62 -8.45 -4.99
N TYR A 388 -8.18 -9.27 -5.95
CA TYR A 388 -8.78 -9.32 -7.28
C TYR A 388 -10.23 -9.83 -7.27
N ASP A 389 -10.98 -9.40 -8.27
CA ASP A 389 -12.31 -9.96 -8.52
C ASP A 389 -12.13 -11.37 -9.06
N GLY A 390 -12.90 -12.32 -8.52
CA GLY A 390 -12.75 -13.73 -8.84
C GLY A 390 -13.70 -14.59 -8.02
N VAL A 391 -13.61 -15.90 -8.23
CA VAL A 391 -14.28 -16.91 -7.42
C VAL A 391 -13.27 -17.46 -6.41
N TRP A 392 -13.67 -17.41 -5.14
CA TRP A 392 -12.88 -17.78 -3.97
C TRP A 392 -13.63 -18.87 -3.20
N HIS A 393 -12.91 -19.70 -2.44
CA HIS A 393 -13.41 -20.83 -1.67
C HIS A 393 -14.49 -20.39 -0.66
N ASP A 394 -14.25 -19.29 0.06
CA ASP A 394 -15.22 -18.63 0.91
C ASP A 394 -15.72 -17.33 0.27
N SER A 395 -16.89 -17.41 -0.35
CA SER A 395 -17.54 -16.26 -0.99
C SER A 395 -18.07 -15.22 0.00
N SER A 396 -18.02 -15.46 1.31
CA SER A 396 -18.44 -14.47 2.31
C SER A 396 -17.36 -13.42 2.62
N GLN A 397 -16.10 -13.71 2.28
CA GLN A 397 -14.99 -12.82 2.59
C GLN A 397 -14.83 -11.70 1.56
N THR A 398 -14.63 -10.48 2.07
CA THR A 398 -14.28 -9.31 1.25
C THR A 398 -12.83 -9.38 0.77
N PRO A 399 -12.45 -8.68 -0.31
CA PRO A 399 -11.07 -8.55 -0.76
C PRO A 399 -10.09 -8.19 0.38
N ALA A 400 -10.45 -7.23 1.24
CA ALA A 400 -9.67 -6.89 2.41
C ALA A 400 -9.47 -8.05 3.39
N GLN A 401 -10.52 -8.83 3.67
CA GLN A 401 -10.42 -10.01 4.55
C GLN A 401 -9.53 -11.09 3.94
N ARG A 402 -9.54 -11.27 2.62
CA ARG A 402 -8.67 -12.23 1.91
C ARG A 402 -7.20 -11.86 2.09
N VAL A 403 -6.85 -10.60 1.82
CA VAL A 403 -5.48 -10.10 2.04
C VAL A 403 -5.08 -10.23 3.50
N ARG A 404 -5.96 -9.80 4.42
CA ARG A 404 -5.71 -9.85 5.86
C ARG A 404 -5.48 -11.28 6.36
N SER A 405 -6.28 -12.24 5.90
CA SER A 405 -6.17 -13.64 6.33
C SER A 405 -4.82 -14.26 5.97
N GLY A 406 -4.30 -13.96 4.77
CA GLY A 406 -2.96 -14.40 4.37
C GLY A 406 -1.86 -13.78 5.24
N TYR A 407 -1.95 -12.48 5.53
CA TYR A 407 -1.00 -11.80 6.41
C TYR A 407 -1.04 -12.30 7.86
N ASP A 408 -2.23 -12.53 8.41
CA ASP A 408 -2.38 -13.10 9.76
C ASP A 408 -1.79 -14.52 9.83
N ALA A 409 -1.90 -15.31 8.76
CA ALA A 409 -1.26 -16.63 8.66
C ALA A 409 0.27 -16.53 8.69
N ILE A 410 0.84 -15.65 7.85
CA ILE A 410 2.28 -15.40 7.81
C ILE A 410 2.78 -14.93 9.18
N ARG A 411 2.09 -13.97 9.83
CA ARG A 411 2.48 -13.49 11.16
C ARG A 411 2.45 -14.59 12.23
N ARG A 412 1.45 -15.49 12.22
CA ARG A 412 1.43 -16.63 13.15
C ARG A 412 2.62 -17.56 12.95
N GLY A 413 3.05 -17.77 11.71
CA GLY A 413 4.21 -18.58 11.37
C GLY A 413 5.53 -17.90 11.72
N ALA A 414 5.63 -16.60 11.42
CA ALA A 414 6.84 -15.80 11.57
C ALA A 414 7.14 -15.39 13.02
N GLY A 415 6.13 -15.38 13.90
CA GLY A 415 6.30 -14.93 15.28
C GLY A 415 6.72 -13.46 15.35
N ASP A 416 7.86 -13.18 15.98
CA ASP A 416 8.40 -11.83 16.17
C ASP A 416 9.33 -11.35 15.05
N ALA A 417 9.58 -12.17 14.02
CA ALA A 417 10.38 -11.75 12.86
C ALA A 417 9.80 -10.47 12.22
N PHE A 418 10.69 -9.63 11.69
CA PHE A 418 10.31 -8.37 11.07
C PHE A 418 9.58 -8.65 9.75
N LEU A 419 8.35 -8.16 9.60
CA LEU A 419 7.61 -8.24 8.35
C LEU A 419 7.60 -6.88 7.65
N LEU A 420 8.17 -6.84 6.44
CA LEU A 420 8.07 -5.72 5.52
C LEU A 420 6.98 -6.00 4.47
N GLY A 421 5.86 -5.27 4.51
CA GLY A 421 4.86 -5.33 3.45
C GLY A 421 5.31 -4.58 2.19
N CYS A 422 5.06 -5.16 1.02
CA CYS A 422 5.30 -4.57 -0.29
C CYS A 422 4.21 -4.98 -1.28
N GLY A 423 3.88 -4.09 -2.23
CA GLY A 423 2.70 -4.23 -3.08
C GLY A 423 1.45 -4.54 -2.25
N SER A 424 1.30 -3.89 -1.09
CA SER A 424 0.30 -4.27 -0.09
C SER A 424 -0.83 -3.24 -0.05
N PRO A 425 -2.12 -3.66 -0.11
CA PRO A 425 -3.23 -2.79 0.22
C PRO A 425 -3.06 -2.24 1.63
N GLN A 426 -2.71 -0.96 1.72
CA GLN A 426 -2.07 -0.40 2.91
C GLN A 426 -2.97 -0.51 4.15
N SER A 427 -4.27 -0.29 3.98
CA SER A 427 -5.25 -0.36 5.06
C SER A 427 -5.42 -1.78 5.65
N ASN A 428 -5.02 -2.82 4.90
CA ASN A 428 -5.33 -4.22 5.23
C ASN A 428 -4.25 -4.83 6.13
N VAL A 429 -3.05 -4.22 6.16
CA VAL A 429 -1.86 -4.77 6.83
C VAL A 429 -1.52 -4.09 8.16
N VAL A 430 -2.27 -3.06 8.56
CA VAL A 430 -2.09 -2.37 9.85
C VAL A 430 -2.19 -3.37 11.00
N GLY A 431 -1.21 -3.31 11.90
CA GLY A 431 -1.10 -4.17 13.07
C GLY A 431 -0.52 -5.57 12.80
N VAL A 432 -0.19 -5.89 11.55
CA VAL A 432 0.46 -7.16 11.19
C VAL A 432 1.90 -6.96 10.75
N VAL A 433 2.19 -5.95 9.93
CA VAL A 433 3.55 -5.66 9.47
C VAL A 433 4.30 -4.72 10.42
N ASP A 434 5.62 -4.82 10.45
CA ASP A 434 6.50 -3.92 11.22
C ASP A 434 6.96 -2.73 10.35
N GLY A 435 7.21 -2.99 9.07
CA GLY A 435 7.47 -1.98 8.05
C GLY A 435 6.55 -2.15 6.84
N ASN A 436 6.35 -1.08 6.08
CA ASN A 436 5.58 -1.16 4.84
C ASN A 436 6.13 -0.21 3.79
N ARG A 437 6.30 -0.71 2.56
CA ARG A 437 6.60 0.11 1.38
C ARG A 437 5.46 1.10 1.15
N ILE A 438 5.81 2.38 1.04
CA ILE A 438 4.84 3.48 0.88
C ILE A 438 4.87 4.14 -0.48
N GLY A 439 5.74 3.71 -1.40
CA GLY A 439 5.82 4.25 -2.75
C GLY A 439 6.20 3.18 -3.78
N PRO A 440 6.10 3.53 -5.08
CA PRO A 440 6.59 2.67 -6.15
C PRO A 440 8.10 2.48 -6.04
N ASP A 441 8.59 1.51 -6.79
CA ASP A 441 10.02 1.23 -6.87
C ASP A 441 10.83 2.48 -7.25
N VAL A 442 11.95 2.68 -6.56
CA VAL A 442 13.02 3.54 -7.05
C VAL A 442 13.64 2.94 -8.32
N ALA A 443 14.38 3.75 -9.05
CA ALA A 443 15.11 3.29 -10.22
C ALA A 443 16.45 4.02 -10.29
N PRO A 444 17.46 3.49 -10.99
CA PRO A 444 18.72 4.19 -11.24
C PRO A 444 18.59 5.43 -12.14
N SER A 445 17.40 6.02 -12.24
CA SER A 445 17.07 7.23 -12.96
C SER A 445 16.07 8.05 -12.15
N TRP A 446 16.04 9.37 -12.38
CA TRP A 446 15.16 10.28 -11.64
C TRP A 446 13.75 10.32 -12.22
N PRO A 447 13.51 10.87 -13.44
CA PRO A 447 12.20 10.80 -14.07
C PRO A 447 12.06 9.53 -14.94
N ILE A 448 10.82 9.16 -15.20
CA ILE A 448 10.47 8.22 -16.28
C ILE A 448 10.74 8.92 -17.62
N GLU A 449 11.47 8.28 -18.53
CA GLU A 449 11.60 8.78 -19.90
C GLU A 449 10.21 8.88 -20.56
N ALA A 450 9.88 10.04 -21.13
CA ALA A 450 8.51 10.38 -21.55
C ALA A 450 7.82 9.38 -22.50
N LYS A 451 8.57 8.53 -23.22
CA LYS A 451 8.08 7.56 -24.20
C LYS A 451 7.81 6.15 -23.64
N THR A 452 7.99 5.93 -22.35
CA THR A 452 8.14 4.57 -21.77
C THR A 452 6.99 4.11 -20.89
N GLU A 453 5.78 4.68 -21.00
CA GLU A 453 4.63 4.12 -20.27
C GLU A 453 4.30 2.73 -20.86
N PRO A 454 4.61 1.64 -20.14
CA PRO A 454 4.55 0.30 -20.72
C PRO A 454 3.10 -0.17 -20.86
N LEU A 455 2.23 0.32 -19.98
CA LEU A 455 0.81 0.01 -19.89
C LEU A 455 0.04 1.28 -19.55
N ALA A 456 -1.09 1.53 -20.22
CA ALA A 456 -1.88 2.73 -20.01
C ALA A 456 -2.42 2.82 -18.57
N GLY A 457 -2.19 3.96 -17.93
CA GLY A 457 -2.58 4.23 -16.55
C GLY A 457 -1.56 3.78 -15.51
N TYR A 458 -0.40 3.26 -15.92
CA TYR A 458 0.65 2.77 -15.02
C TYR A 458 1.71 3.83 -14.68
N ARG A 459 1.75 4.96 -15.39
CA ARG A 459 2.82 5.96 -15.29
C ARG A 459 3.14 6.43 -13.86
N GLY A 460 2.13 6.66 -13.02
CA GLY A 460 2.34 7.14 -11.65
C GLY A 460 2.97 6.11 -10.71
N SER A 461 2.90 4.84 -11.08
CA SER A 461 3.36 3.69 -10.28
C SER A 461 4.62 3.04 -10.88
N GLN A 462 5.04 3.50 -12.05
CA GLN A 462 6.21 2.97 -12.73
C GLN A 462 7.49 3.28 -11.93
N PRO A 463 8.46 2.35 -11.90
CA PRO A 463 9.71 2.55 -11.19
C PRO A 463 10.41 3.84 -11.60
N SER A 464 10.62 4.73 -10.63
CA SER A 464 11.42 5.95 -10.79
C SER A 464 11.63 6.62 -9.44
N THR A 465 12.82 7.19 -9.23
CA THR A 465 13.13 7.90 -7.98
C THR A 465 12.19 9.09 -7.75
N ARG A 466 11.74 9.75 -8.82
CA ARG A 466 10.75 10.84 -8.75
C ARG A 466 9.40 10.37 -8.21
N ASN A 467 8.89 9.22 -8.65
CA ASN A 467 7.61 8.72 -8.15
C ASN A 467 7.74 8.23 -6.70
N ALA A 468 8.87 7.62 -6.34
CA ALA A 468 9.18 7.25 -4.96
C ALA A 468 9.22 8.49 -4.04
N TRP A 469 9.83 9.60 -4.49
CA TRP A 469 9.81 10.90 -3.79
C TRP A 469 8.40 11.39 -3.49
N PHE A 470 7.52 11.45 -4.51
CA PHE A 470 6.17 11.97 -4.31
C PHE A 470 5.40 11.20 -3.24
N ASN A 471 5.50 9.88 -3.28
CA ASN A 471 4.81 9.03 -2.32
C ASN A 471 5.44 9.11 -0.93
N THR A 472 6.77 9.20 -0.84
CA THR A 472 7.49 9.40 0.44
C THR A 472 7.05 10.69 1.13
N ALA A 473 6.97 11.80 0.39
CA ALA A 473 6.48 13.06 0.94
C ALA A 473 4.99 12.97 1.30
N ALA A 474 4.15 12.47 0.40
CA ALA A 474 2.69 12.44 0.58
C ALA A 474 2.22 11.48 1.68
N ARG A 475 2.96 10.39 1.96
CA ARG A 475 2.64 9.37 2.98
C ARG A 475 3.53 9.43 4.22
N SER A 476 4.33 10.49 4.36
CA SER A 476 5.22 10.74 5.51
C SER A 476 4.50 10.62 6.85
N PHE A 477 3.25 11.10 6.92
CA PHE A 477 2.41 11.09 8.12
C PHE A 477 2.11 9.68 8.70
N MET A 478 2.35 8.61 7.94
CA MET A 478 2.13 7.22 8.37
C MET A 478 3.24 6.65 9.25
N HIS A 479 4.45 7.20 9.14
CA HIS A 479 5.63 6.69 9.83
C HIS A 479 5.45 6.76 11.35
N ARG A 480 5.75 5.65 12.05
CA ARG A 480 5.57 5.47 13.51
C ARG A 480 4.11 5.65 13.99
N ARG A 481 3.13 5.61 13.09
CA ARG A 481 1.70 5.64 13.41
C ARG A 481 1.00 4.37 12.97
N LEU A 482 1.37 3.87 11.80
CA LEU A 482 0.84 2.63 11.23
C LEU A 482 1.89 1.51 11.19
N TRP A 483 3.16 1.87 10.96
CA TRP A 483 4.34 1.00 10.80
C TRP A 483 5.61 1.86 10.68
N LEU A 484 6.77 1.24 10.41
CA LEU A 484 7.91 1.93 9.79
C LEU A 484 7.64 2.15 8.30
N ASN A 485 7.62 3.39 7.85
CA ASN A 485 7.62 3.67 6.41
C ASN A 485 8.91 3.15 5.79
N ASP A 486 8.78 2.39 4.71
CA ASP A 486 9.87 2.06 3.81
C ASP A 486 9.75 2.94 2.55
N PRO A 487 10.60 3.99 2.41
CA PRO A 487 10.62 4.85 1.24
C PRO A 487 11.25 4.19 0.01
N ASP A 488 11.70 2.93 0.15
CA ASP A 488 12.53 2.17 -0.77
C ASP A 488 14.03 2.52 -0.71
N CYS A 489 14.85 1.80 -1.48
CA CYS A 489 16.29 1.77 -1.29
C CYS A 489 17.02 3.05 -1.69
N LEU A 490 18.07 3.38 -0.95
CA LEU A 490 19.14 4.29 -1.32
C LEU A 490 19.95 3.68 -2.48
N MET A 491 20.26 4.52 -3.48
CA MET A 491 21.17 4.21 -4.58
C MET A 491 22.34 5.21 -4.54
N LEU A 492 23.50 4.70 -4.16
CA LEU A 492 24.68 5.47 -3.79
C LEU A 492 25.90 5.15 -4.66
N ARG A 493 25.80 4.16 -5.54
CA ARG A 493 26.84 3.83 -6.53
C ARG A 493 27.13 5.00 -7.47
N ASN A 494 28.38 5.13 -7.89
CA ASN A 494 28.81 6.19 -8.82
C ASN A 494 28.90 5.74 -10.29
N ALA A 495 28.62 4.47 -10.56
CA ALA A 495 28.62 3.83 -11.87
C ALA A 495 27.33 3.02 -12.02
N GLU A 496 26.95 2.69 -13.26
CA GLU A 496 25.75 1.89 -13.56
C GLU A 496 24.46 2.52 -12.99
N THR A 497 24.42 3.85 -13.06
CA THR A 497 23.29 4.68 -12.67
C THR A 497 23.22 5.90 -13.59
N GLU A 498 22.01 6.35 -13.88
CA GLU A 498 21.70 7.60 -14.58
C GLU A 498 21.42 8.74 -13.60
N LEU A 499 21.35 8.46 -12.29
CA LEU A 499 21.21 9.49 -11.27
C LEU A 499 22.45 10.37 -11.24
N THR A 500 22.23 11.68 -11.32
CA THR A 500 23.30 12.65 -11.08
C THR A 500 23.69 12.67 -9.60
N ALA A 501 24.87 13.22 -9.29
CA ALA A 501 25.32 13.46 -7.92
C ALA A 501 24.28 14.21 -7.07
N GLU A 502 23.62 15.20 -7.68
CA GLU A 502 22.59 16.00 -7.03
C GLU A 502 21.33 15.18 -6.76
N GLN A 503 20.88 14.38 -7.73
CA GLN A 503 19.70 13.52 -7.58
C GLN A 503 19.91 12.41 -6.53
N MET A 504 21.08 11.77 -6.52
CA MET A 504 21.47 10.82 -5.47
C MET A 504 21.41 11.47 -4.09
N ARG A 505 21.98 12.69 -3.95
CA ARG A 505 21.93 13.45 -2.70
C ARG A 505 20.49 13.79 -2.30
N THR A 506 19.69 14.29 -3.23
CA THR A 506 18.28 14.62 -2.99
C THR A 506 17.53 13.40 -2.47
N TRP A 507 17.70 12.23 -3.09
CA TRP A 507 17.04 11.00 -2.65
C TRP A 507 17.50 10.56 -1.26
N ALA A 508 18.81 10.56 -1.01
CA ALA A 508 19.34 10.16 0.30
C ALA A 508 18.88 11.09 1.43
N LEU A 509 18.81 12.40 1.19
CA LEU A 509 18.23 13.35 2.14
C LEU A 509 16.73 13.12 2.30
N ALA A 510 15.99 12.81 1.24
CA ALA A 510 14.56 12.51 1.36
C ALA A 510 14.28 11.29 2.26
N VAL A 511 15.07 10.21 2.09
CA VAL A 511 15.03 9.04 2.96
C VAL A 511 15.33 9.45 4.40
N GLY A 512 16.41 10.20 4.64
CA GLY A 512 16.77 10.68 5.98
C GLY A 512 15.70 11.55 6.64
N VAL A 513 15.15 12.55 5.96
CA VAL A 513 14.12 13.43 6.53
C VAL A 513 12.81 12.69 6.78
N SER A 514 12.51 11.66 6.00
CA SER A 514 11.30 10.84 6.20
C SER A 514 11.30 10.05 7.52
N GLY A 515 12.48 9.84 8.13
CA GLY A 515 12.66 8.95 9.30
C GLY A 515 12.43 7.47 8.99
N GLY A 516 12.06 7.13 7.75
CA GLY A 516 11.79 5.76 7.32
C GLY A 516 13.03 4.87 7.26
N MET A 517 12.82 3.63 6.85
CA MET A 517 13.88 2.64 6.72
C MET A 517 14.96 3.09 5.71
N ALA A 518 16.24 2.78 5.99
CA ALA A 518 17.36 3.16 5.14
C ALA A 518 18.12 1.92 4.64
N LEU A 519 17.62 1.32 3.56
CA LEU A 519 18.25 0.17 2.91
C LEU A 519 19.07 0.65 1.70
N VAL A 520 20.29 0.14 1.52
CA VAL A 520 21.13 0.40 0.34
C VAL A 520 20.94 -0.74 -0.66
N SER A 521 20.85 -0.42 -1.95
CA SER A 521 20.78 -1.43 -3.00
C SER A 521 21.73 -1.13 -4.15
N ASP A 522 22.98 -1.51 -3.92
CA ASP A 522 24.12 -1.32 -4.81
C ASP A 522 25.07 -2.51 -4.70
N ASP A 523 25.85 -2.76 -5.75
CA ASP A 523 27.17 -3.37 -5.57
C ASP A 523 28.03 -2.43 -4.72
N LEU A 524 28.38 -2.88 -3.50
CA LEU A 524 29.13 -2.10 -2.53
C LEU A 524 30.54 -1.74 -3.01
N ALA A 525 31.08 -2.42 -4.03
CA ALA A 525 32.35 -2.05 -4.66
C ALA A 525 32.24 -0.78 -5.52
N LEU A 526 31.03 -0.43 -5.99
CA LEU A 526 30.76 0.77 -6.79
C LEU A 526 30.42 2.01 -5.95
N VAL A 527 30.34 1.87 -4.62
CA VAL A 527 30.04 2.98 -3.71
C VAL A 527 31.34 3.61 -3.20
N ASP A 528 31.63 4.81 -3.70
CA ASP A 528 32.81 5.58 -3.34
C ASP A 528 32.68 6.29 -1.96
N ALA A 529 33.72 7.03 -1.57
CA ALA A 529 33.74 7.77 -0.30
C ALA A 529 32.63 8.82 -0.18
N ARG A 530 32.16 9.39 -1.30
CA ARG A 530 31.04 10.35 -1.29
C ARG A 530 29.73 9.63 -1.07
N GLY A 531 29.51 8.47 -1.70
CA GLY A 531 28.34 7.63 -1.43
C GLY A 531 28.27 7.18 0.03
N ARG A 532 29.42 6.79 0.62
CA ARG A 532 29.52 6.46 2.06
C ARG A 532 29.18 7.64 2.97
N ALA A 533 29.78 8.81 2.73
CA ALA A 533 29.48 10.00 3.52
C ALA A 533 27.99 10.41 3.42
N LEU A 534 27.38 10.22 2.26
CA LEU A 534 25.96 10.49 2.06
C LEU A 534 25.07 9.49 2.80
N LEU A 535 25.47 8.21 2.89
CA LEU A 535 24.78 7.23 3.73
C LEU A 535 24.84 7.63 5.21
N ASP A 536 26.01 8.02 5.70
CA ASP A 536 26.18 8.43 7.10
C ASP A 536 25.26 9.62 7.44
N GLU A 537 25.19 10.63 6.56
CA GLU A 537 24.29 11.78 6.71
C GLU A 537 22.82 11.37 6.67
N ALA A 538 22.43 10.49 5.74
CA ALA A 538 21.05 10.00 5.64
C ALA A 538 20.65 9.19 6.89
N ILE A 539 21.55 8.38 7.45
CA ILE A 539 21.30 7.61 8.68
C ILE A 539 21.20 8.55 9.89
N GLU A 540 22.07 9.56 10.00
CA GLU A 540 22.02 10.52 11.12
C GLU A 540 20.70 11.29 11.11
N LEU A 541 20.33 11.85 9.95
CA LEU A 541 19.04 12.52 9.76
C LEU A 541 17.86 11.58 10.02
N GLY A 542 17.92 10.37 9.46
CA GLY A 542 16.90 9.33 9.61
C GLY A 542 16.65 8.94 11.06
N ARG A 543 17.71 8.69 11.83
CA ARG A 543 17.59 8.37 13.26
C ARG A 543 17.02 9.54 14.07
N ALA A 544 17.40 10.77 13.76
CA ALA A 544 16.84 11.95 14.41
C ALA A 544 15.34 12.10 14.10
N ALA A 545 14.95 11.99 12.83
CA ALA A 545 13.57 12.06 12.39
C ALA A 545 12.71 10.93 12.98
N ASP A 546 13.22 9.69 13.01
CA ASP A 546 12.56 8.53 13.63
C ASP A 546 12.32 8.73 15.14
N GLU A 547 13.31 9.26 15.86
CA GLU A 547 13.19 9.55 17.30
C GLU A 547 12.18 10.67 17.56
N ALA A 548 12.18 11.73 16.74
CA ALA A 548 11.14 12.77 16.79
C ALA A 548 9.74 12.17 16.55
N ALA A 549 9.59 11.31 15.54
CA ALA A 549 8.33 10.64 15.26
C ALA A 549 7.86 9.77 16.43
N ARG A 550 8.76 9.03 17.09
CA ARG A 550 8.44 8.28 18.33
C ARG A 550 7.95 9.20 19.45
N SER A 551 8.50 10.42 19.54
CA SER A 551 8.11 11.41 20.56
C SER A 551 6.82 12.19 20.25
N GLY A 552 6.26 12.04 19.04
CA GLY A 552 5.00 12.68 18.65
C GLY A 552 5.10 13.54 17.38
N GLU A 553 6.30 14.01 17.03
CA GLU A 553 6.55 14.93 15.92
C GLU A 553 6.71 14.17 14.60
N VAL A 554 5.64 14.13 13.81
CA VAL A 554 5.60 13.35 12.56
C VAL A 554 6.28 14.13 11.44
N PRO A 555 7.04 13.48 10.54
CA PRO A 555 7.43 14.08 9.28
C PRO A 555 6.20 14.49 8.47
N THR A 556 6.21 15.69 7.88
CA THR A 556 5.07 16.27 7.16
C THR A 556 5.47 16.85 5.82
N SER A 557 4.50 16.96 4.91
CA SER A 557 4.65 17.70 3.67
C SER A 557 3.81 18.99 3.75
N PRO A 558 4.42 20.14 4.09
CA PRO A 558 3.68 21.38 4.39
C PRO A 558 2.98 21.97 3.15
N ASP A 559 3.41 21.57 1.95
CA ASP A 559 2.85 22.04 0.68
C ASP A 559 1.98 20.99 -0.01
N LEU A 560 1.58 19.91 0.69
CA LEU A 560 0.83 18.78 0.13
C LEU A 560 -0.36 19.21 -0.74
N LEU A 561 -1.16 20.17 -0.27
CA LEU A 561 -2.36 20.66 -0.97
C LEU A 561 -2.12 21.90 -1.86
N ALA A 562 -0.87 22.40 -1.94
CA ALA A 562 -0.57 23.64 -2.66
C ALA A 562 -0.48 23.45 -4.18
N GLY A 563 -0.12 22.26 -4.64
CA GLY A 563 0.01 21.90 -6.05
C GLY A 563 -0.58 20.52 -6.36
N SER A 564 -0.21 19.94 -7.49
CA SER A 564 -0.62 18.57 -7.87
C SER A 564 0.24 17.48 -7.22
N ALA A 565 1.44 17.83 -6.75
CA ALA A 565 2.36 16.93 -6.06
C ALA A 565 3.18 17.72 -5.03
N PRO A 566 3.59 17.09 -3.92
CA PRO A 566 4.39 17.75 -2.89
C PRO A 566 5.81 18.06 -3.37
N THR A 567 6.33 19.20 -2.93
CA THR A 567 7.71 19.63 -3.20
C THR A 567 8.53 19.76 -1.93
N ALA A 568 7.91 19.72 -0.74
CA ALA A 568 8.60 19.79 0.53
C ALA A 568 8.31 18.57 1.42
N LEU A 569 9.34 18.17 2.18
CA LEU A 569 9.27 17.23 3.29
C LEU A 569 10.02 17.83 4.47
N SER A 570 9.36 17.89 5.62
CA SER A 570 9.86 18.51 6.84
C SER A 570 9.84 17.51 7.99
N SER A 571 10.89 17.54 8.79
CA SER A 571 10.97 16.81 10.06
C SER A 571 11.83 17.61 11.03
N GLN A 572 11.36 17.82 12.25
CA GLN A 572 11.97 18.73 13.21
C GLN A 572 12.19 20.14 12.59
N SER A 573 13.38 20.71 12.79
CA SER A 573 13.78 21.99 12.18
C SER A 573 14.32 21.86 10.76
N PHE A 574 14.36 20.66 10.16
CA PHE A 574 14.91 20.44 8.83
C PHE A 574 13.80 20.37 7.79
N THR A 575 13.93 21.15 6.71
CA THR A 575 13.01 21.07 5.57
C THR A 575 13.77 20.84 4.27
N LEU A 576 13.46 19.74 3.59
CA LEU A 576 13.95 19.45 2.24
C LEU A 576 12.91 19.92 1.21
N THR A 577 13.32 20.81 0.31
CA THR A 577 12.54 21.22 -0.86
C THR A 577 13.15 20.64 -2.14
N VAL A 578 12.35 19.99 -2.97
CA VAL A 578 12.78 19.27 -4.17
C VAL A 578 12.08 19.82 -5.41
N ASN A 579 12.88 20.13 -6.44
CA ASN A 579 12.35 20.27 -7.80
C ASN A 579 12.15 18.88 -8.39
N ALA A 580 10.90 18.41 -8.40
CA ALA A 580 10.59 17.05 -8.84
C ALA A 580 10.94 16.76 -10.31
N GLU A 581 11.02 17.76 -11.18
CA GLU A 581 11.39 17.56 -12.59
C GLU A 581 12.89 17.33 -12.77
N SER A 582 13.74 18.11 -12.10
CA SER A 582 15.19 17.97 -12.21
C SER A 582 15.81 17.03 -11.17
N GLY A 583 15.12 16.82 -10.05
CA GLY A 583 15.65 16.18 -8.84
C GLY A 583 16.68 17.01 -8.09
N GLY A 584 16.76 18.31 -8.37
CA GLY A 584 17.55 19.25 -7.60
C GLY A 584 16.85 19.60 -6.29
N SER A 585 17.60 19.90 -5.23
CA SER A 585 17.03 20.17 -3.91
C SER A 585 17.71 21.31 -3.17
N ARG A 586 17.01 21.83 -2.15
CA ARG A 586 17.50 22.79 -1.16
C ARG A 586 17.05 22.34 0.22
N SER A 587 17.87 22.57 1.23
CA SER A 587 17.55 22.28 2.62
C SER A 587 17.78 23.53 3.47
N ASP A 588 16.81 23.84 4.33
CA ASP A 588 16.87 24.92 5.32
C ASP A 588 16.86 24.37 6.75
#